data_AF-A0A651I5Q9-F1
#
_entry.id   AF-A0A651I5Q9-F1
#
_cell.length_a   1.000
_cell.length_b   1.000
_cell.length_c   1.000
_cell.angle_alpha   90.00
_cell.angle_beta   90.00
_cell.angle_gamma   90.00
#
_symmetry.space_group_name_H-M   'P 1'
#
loop_
_entity.id
_entity.type
_entity.pdbx_description
1 polymer ?
#
loop_
_entity_poly.entity_id
_entity_poly.type
_entity_poly.pdbx_seq_one_letter_code
_entity_poly.pdbx_strand_id
1 'polypeptide(L)'
;PGIKFALGENVKQSNWGDTATTRYPQTRMGVETIMRDRFHAAQRYEEERRRGGRRNLELEALAEVLRGDRLIHCHSYRQDEILMLCLLAEEFGITIGTFQHGLEVYKVAEAVREAAIGASIFSDWWNFKVEVWDAIPYAGPLQHEVGVNTSFNSDSDELARRMHAEGAKAVKYSGGRVSPEEAIKFVTINAAVQLGIGDRVGSLEAGKDADFVIWSGSPLSTLSRAESTWIDGAEYFSLEMDREHRRRIASERRRLIQKILAGPPSEREEKKDEEQEKKEEAETPDPDRSLRARMLAQERALVRERMLEALNANRDPTLDSCGVCGCSEFHFIKQTFGN
;
A
#
# COMPACT_ATOMS: atom_id res chain seq x y z
N PRO A 1 6.03 8.52 11.49
CA PRO A 1 6.75 7.88 10.37
C PRO A 1 6.83 6.36 10.63
N GLY A 2 6.78 5.52 9.59
CA GLY A 2 6.80 4.06 9.73
C GLY A 2 8.05 3.39 9.16
N ILE A 3 8.30 2.14 9.57
CA ILE A 3 9.22 1.21 8.90
C ILE A 3 8.51 -0.10 8.60
N LYS A 4 8.74 -0.64 7.40
CA LYS A 4 8.21 -1.94 7.00
C LYS A 4 9.12 -3.05 7.52
N PHE A 5 8.56 -3.91 8.34
CA PHE A 5 9.15 -5.21 8.67
C PHE A 5 8.43 -6.29 7.87
N ALA A 6 9.07 -7.45 7.76
CA ALA A 6 8.43 -8.63 7.19
C ALA A 6 8.81 -9.88 7.98
N LEU A 7 7.90 -10.85 7.96
CA LEU A 7 8.03 -12.19 8.49
C LEU A 7 7.68 -13.20 7.40
N GLY A 8 7.86 -14.49 7.68
CA GLY A 8 7.43 -15.58 6.83
C GLY A 8 8.38 -15.93 5.69
N GLU A 9 7.84 -16.65 4.70
CA GLU A 9 8.56 -17.12 3.51
C GLU A 9 9.26 -16.00 2.76
N ASN A 10 8.67 -14.80 2.74
CA ASN A 10 9.16 -13.66 1.98
C ASN A 10 10.55 -13.17 2.45
N VAL A 11 10.85 -13.28 3.75
CA VAL A 11 12.15 -12.85 4.29
C VAL A 11 13.20 -13.93 4.10
N LYS A 12 12.84 -15.19 4.35
CA LYS A 12 13.80 -16.29 4.29
C LYS A 12 14.13 -16.74 2.86
N GLN A 13 13.16 -16.68 1.96
CA GLN A 13 13.28 -17.07 0.54
C GLN A 13 13.88 -18.48 0.30
N SER A 14 13.93 -19.33 1.32
CA SER A 14 14.64 -20.62 1.26
C SER A 14 14.04 -21.61 0.26
N ASN A 15 12.83 -21.35 -0.21
CA ASN A 15 12.10 -22.19 -1.16
C ASN A 15 12.02 -21.54 -2.56
N TRP A 16 12.82 -20.50 -2.85
CA TRP A 16 12.74 -19.73 -4.10
C TRP A 16 13.81 -20.13 -5.13
N GLY A 17 14.46 -21.28 -4.92
CA GLY A 17 15.52 -21.82 -5.76
C GLY A 17 16.92 -21.50 -5.24
N ASP A 18 17.92 -22.12 -5.87
CA ASP A 18 19.30 -22.19 -5.35
C ASP A 18 19.94 -20.81 -5.16
N THR A 19 19.62 -19.84 -6.03
CA THR A 19 20.18 -18.48 -5.96
C THR A 19 19.75 -17.70 -4.72
N ALA A 20 18.57 -17.99 -4.16
CA ALA A 20 18.02 -17.31 -2.99
C ALA A 20 18.55 -17.88 -1.66
N THR A 21 19.26 -19.01 -1.68
CA THR A 21 19.72 -19.71 -0.47
C THR A 21 21.00 -19.15 0.16
N THR A 22 21.66 -18.21 -0.52
CA THR A 22 22.94 -17.63 -0.07
C THR A 22 22.77 -16.45 0.90
N ARG A 23 21.55 -15.91 1.02
CA ARG A 23 21.22 -14.75 1.86
C ARG A 23 20.93 -15.17 3.29
N TYR A 24 21.35 -14.39 4.28
CA TYR A 24 20.87 -14.53 5.66
C TYR A 24 19.69 -13.59 5.93
N PRO A 25 18.61 -14.01 6.62
CA PRO A 25 18.36 -15.35 7.19
C PRO A 25 17.70 -16.34 6.22
N GLN A 26 17.90 -17.65 6.44
CA GLN A 26 17.22 -18.75 5.70
C GLN A 26 16.18 -19.51 6.54
N THR A 27 16.06 -19.18 7.82
CA THR A 27 15.17 -19.84 8.77
C THR A 27 14.39 -18.81 9.58
N ARG A 28 13.22 -19.20 10.11
CA ARG A 28 12.43 -18.32 11.00
C ARG A 28 13.21 -17.92 12.27
N MET A 29 13.98 -18.84 12.83
CA MET A 29 14.91 -18.53 13.93
C MET A 29 15.95 -17.49 13.53
N GLY A 30 16.46 -17.53 12.29
CA GLY A 30 17.37 -16.51 11.78
C GLY A 30 16.72 -15.13 11.64
N VAL A 31 15.43 -15.07 11.32
CA VAL A 31 14.65 -13.81 11.26
C VAL A 31 14.58 -13.15 12.64
N GLU A 32 14.30 -13.92 13.69
CA GLU A 32 14.34 -13.40 15.06
C GLU A 32 15.76 -12.92 15.42
N THR A 33 16.77 -13.75 15.19
CA THR A 33 18.16 -13.44 15.55
C THR A 33 18.66 -12.16 14.88
N ILE A 34 18.37 -11.96 13.58
CA ILE A 34 18.78 -10.73 12.90
C ILE A 34 18.07 -9.50 13.49
N MET A 35 16.77 -9.60 13.80
CA MET A 35 16.05 -8.47 14.41
C MET A 35 16.64 -8.12 15.78
N ARG A 36 16.82 -9.13 16.65
CA ARG A 36 17.39 -8.98 17.99
C ARG A 36 18.81 -8.38 17.96
N ASP A 37 19.70 -8.90 17.11
CA ASP A 37 21.06 -8.39 16.96
C ASP A 37 21.07 -6.93 16.49
N ARG A 38 20.21 -6.59 15.53
CA ARG A 38 20.10 -5.24 15.00
C ARG A 38 19.54 -4.24 16.03
N PHE A 39 18.61 -4.65 16.90
CA PHE A 39 18.16 -3.80 17.99
C PHE A 39 19.25 -3.57 19.05
N HIS A 40 20.02 -4.60 19.43
CA HIS A 40 21.19 -4.41 20.28
C HIS A 40 22.26 -3.52 19.65
N ALA A 41 22.47 -3.63 18.33
CA ALA A 41 23.38 -2.74 17.61
C ALA A 41 22.87 -1.29 17.64
N ALA A 42 21.57 -1.07 17.52
CA ALA A 42 20.95 0.25 17.62
C ALA A 42 21.07 0.86 19.04
N GLN A 43 20.92 0.07 20.10
CA GLN A 43 21.17 0.51 21.48
C GLN A 43 22.63 0.98 21.67
N ARG A 44 23.60 0.17 21.22
CA ARG A 44 25.02 0.54 21.26
C ARG A 44 25.31 1.80 20.46
N TYR A 45 24.72 1.91 19.28
CA TYR A 45 24.80 3.10 18.43
C TYR A 45 24.29 4.36 19.13
N GLU A 46 23.17 4.29 19.87
CA GLU A 46 22.69 5.45 20.62
C GLU A 46 23.70 5.94 21.66
N GLU A 47 24.35 5.02 22.39
CA GLU A 47 25.38 5.38 23.35
C GLU A 47 26.59 6.02 22.68
N GLU A 48 27.04 5.48 21.55
CA GLU A 48 28.13 6.04 20.75
C GLU A 48 27.76 7.43 20.21
N ARG A 49 26.53 7.62 19.75
CA ARG A 49 26.03 8.92 19.26
C ARG A 49 25.98 9.97 20.36
N ARG A 50 25.58 9.61 21.59
CA ARG A 50 25.63 10.51 22.76
C ARG A 50 27.06 10.96 23.08
N ARG A 51 28.07 10.15 22.75
CA ARG A 51 29.51 10.46 22.92
C ARG A 51 30.12 11.18 21.70
N GLY A 52 29.32 11.59 20.71
CA GLY A 52 29.80 12.29 19.51
C GLY A 52 30.24 11.38 18.35
N GLY A 53 29.90 10.09 18.40
CA GLY A 53 30.19 9.13 17.32
C GLY A 53 29.54 9.49 15.99
N ARG A 54 30.00 8.92 14.87
CA ARG A 54 29.47 9.23 13.53
C ARG A 54 28.04 8.73 13.36
N ARG A 55 27.20 9.49 12.65
CA ARG A 55 25.83 9.07 12.30
C ARG A 55 25.84 7.90 11.31
N ASN A 56 25.10 6.84 11.61
CA ASN A 56 24.81 5.72 10.72
C ASN A 56 23.30 5.72 10.47
N LEU A 57 22.89 5.91 9.21
CA LEU A 57 21.47 6.08 8.87
C LEU A 57 20.63 4.82 9.13
N GLU A 58 21.20 3.64 8.96
CA GLU A 58 20.49 2.37 9.18
C GLU A 58 20.24 2.16 10.67
N LEU A 59 21.26 2.36 11.50
CA LEU A 59 21.13 2.24 12.96
C LEU A 59 20.32 3.39 13.56
N GLU A 60 20.34 4.58 12.96
CA GLU A 60 19.48 5.70 13.37
C GLU A 60 18.01 5.35 13.18
N ALA A 61 17.63 4.73 12.05
CA ALA A 61 16.24 4.33 11.82
C ALA A 61 15.76 3.29 12.85
N LEU A 62 16.64 2.36 13.26
CA LEU A 62 16.32 1.38 14.31
C LEU A 62 16.33 2.01 15.72
N ALA A 63 17.19 3.00 15.96
CA ALA A 63 17.18 3.77 17.20
C ALA A 63 15.89 4.60 17.34
N GLU A 64 15.40 5.20 16.25
CA GLU A 64 14.07 5.86 16.22
C GLU A 64 12.94 4.89 16.60
N VAL A 65 13.04 3.61 16.21
CA VAL A 65 12.06 2.58 16.64
C VAL A 65 12.16 2.32 18.13
N LEU A 66 13.37 2.15 18.67
CA LEU A 66 13.60 1.96 20.11
C LEU A 66 13.08 3.15 20.96
N ARG A 67 13.11 4.36 20.41
CA ARG A 67 12.58 5.57 21.07
C ARG A 67 11.06 5.75 20.92
N GLY A 68 10.43 5.02 20.00
CA GLY A 68 9.03 5.22 19.64
C GLY A 68 8.77 6.36 18.65
N ASP A 69 9.82 6.97 18.08
CA ASP A 69 9.71 8.00 17.03
C ASP A 69 9.23 7.40 15.70
N ARG A 70 9.47 6.10 15.50
CA ARG A 70 9.14 5.35 14.29
C ARG A 70 8.44 4.04 14.63
N LEU A 71 7.28 3.81 14.01
CA LEU A 71 6.48 2.62 14.25
C LEU A 71 6.82 1.49 13.27
N ILE A 72 6.79 0.24 13.77
CA ILE A 72 6.92 -0.95 12.93
C ILE A 72 5.57 -1.30 12.30
N HIS A 73 5.52 -1.39 10.97
CA HIS A 73 4.43 -2.04 10.26
C HIS A 73 4.94 -3.37 9.69
N CYS A 74 4.43 -4.49 10.19
CA CYS A 74 5.02 -5.79 9.94
C CYS A 74 4.16 -6.64 9.01
N HIS A 75 4.68 -7.05 7.85
CA HIS A 75 4.07 -8.12 7.05
C HIS A 75 4.10 -9.44 7.84
N SER A 76 2.93 -10.02 8.11
CA SER A 76 2.82 -11.22 8.95
C SER A 76 1.63 -12.08 8.54
N TYR A 77 1.78 -13.40 8.60
CA TYR A 77 0.68 -14.34 8.38
C TYR A 77 0.48 -15.25 9.58
N ARG A 78 1.50 -16.02 9.94
CA ARG A 78 1.41 -17.10 10.92
C ARG A 78 1.51 -16.59 12.36
N GLN A 79 0.78 -17.26 13.24
CA GLN A 79 0.69 -16.96 14.66
C GLN A 79 2.03 -17.11 15.40
N ASP A 80 2.87 -18.08 15.02
CA ASP A 80 4.18 -18.31 15.65
C ASP A 80 5.14 -17.13 15.44
N GLU A 81 5.16 -16.56 14.24
CA GLU A 81 6.00 -15.41 13.91
C GLU A 81 5.44 -14.09 14.46
N ILE A 82 4.11 -13.95 14.48
CA ILE A 82 3.43 -12.82 15.13
C ILE A 82 3.80 -12.79 16.62
N LEU A 83 3.66 -13.93 17.30
CA LEU A 83 3.98 -14.04 18.73
C LEU A 83 5.46 -13.78 19.00
N MET A 84 6.36 -14.28 18.16
CA MET A 84 7.80 -13.99 18.26
C MET A 84 8.06 -12.48 18.22
N LEU A 85 7.45 -11.75 17.27
CA LEU A 85 7.67 -10.31 17.19
C LEU A 85 7.03 -9.56 18.37
N CYS A 86 5.90 -10.02 18.91
CA CYS A 86 5.34 -9.46 20.15
C CYS A 86 6.30 -9.62 21.33
N LEU A 87 6.91 -10.81 21.50
CA LEU A 87 7.88 -11.06 22.58
C LEU A 87 9.16 -10.22 22.41
N LEU A 88 9.62 -10.05 21.16
CA LEU A 88 10.75 -9.18 20.87
C LEU A 88 10.41 -7.70 21.15
N ALA A 89 9.20 -7.27 20.84
CA ALA A 89 8.73 -5.93 21.15
C ALA A 89 8.68 -5.69 22.67
N GLU A 90 8.20 -6.67 23.45
CA GLU A 90 8.23 -6.64 24.90
C GLU A 90 9.66 -6.55 25.46
N GLU A 91 10.58 -7.36 24.94
CA GLU A 91 11.99 -7.37 25.36
C GLU A 91 12.68 -6.01 25.21
N PHE A 92 12.42 -5.31 24.11
CA PHE A 92 13.04 -4.02 23.80
C PHE A 92 12.18 -2.82 24.20
N GLY A 93 10.99 -3.04 24.77
CA GLY A 93 10.05 -1.97 25.15
C GLY A 93 9.52 -1.17 23.95
N ILE A 94 9.37 -1.81 22.79
CA ILE A 94 8.89 -1.19 21.55
C ILE A 94 7.39 -1.43 21.41
N THR A 95 6.66 -0.44 20.91
CA THR A 95 5.27 -0.63 20.46
C THR A 95 5.22 -0.85 18.94
N ILE A 96 4.58 -1.94 18.51
CA ILE A 96 4.37 -2.22 17.09
C ILE A 96 3.24 -1.34 16.57
N GLY A 97 3.41 -0.74 15.39
CA GLY A 97 2.34 0.03 14.76
C GLY A 97 1.23 -0.88 14.26
N THR A 98 1.53 -1.81 13.35
CA THR A 98 0.49 -2.68 12.80
C THR A 98 1.04 -3.99 12.28
N PHE A 99 0.39 -5.09 12.64
CA PHE A 99 0.55 -6.35 11.89
C PHE A 99 -0.29 -6.29 10.62
N GLN A 100 0.36 -6.37 9.47
CA GLN A 100 -0.26 -6.33 8.15
C GLN A 100 -0.50 -7.74 7.64
N HIS A 101 -1.61 -7.91 6.92
CA HIS A 101 -2.22 -9.17 6.49
C HIS A 101 -2.73 -10.03 7.64
N GLY A 102 -1.96 -10.20 8.71
CA GLY A 102 -2.42 -10.66 10.03
C GLY A 102 -3.35 -11.88 10.05
N LEU A 103 -3.25 -12.79 9.08
CA LEU A 103 -4.30 -13.78 8.82
C LEU A 103 -4.53 -14.76 9.97
N GLU A 104 -3.53 -14.96 10.84
CA GLU A 104 -3.65 -15.77 12.05
C GLU A 104 -3.55 -14.97 13.36
N VAL A 105 -3.69 -13.63 13.31
CA VAL A 105 -3.75 -12.79 14.52
C VAL A 105 -4.86 -13.27 15.46
N TYR A 106 -5.99 -13.75 14.92
CA TYR A 106 -7.09 -14.29 15.73
C TYR A 106 -6.69 -15.45 16.66
N LYS A 107 -5.58 -16.15 16.41
CA LYS A 107 -5.06 -17.22 17.27
C LYS A 107 -4.22 -16.70 18.44
N VAL A 108 -3.74 -15.45 18.36
CA VAL A 108 -2.81 -14.80 19.32
C VAL A 108 -3.24 -13.35 19.59
N ALA A 109 -4.55 -13.08 19.56
CA ALA A 109 -5.10 -11.73 19.53
C ALA A 109 -4.78 -10.95 20.82
N GLU A 110 -4.72 -11.63 21.97
CA GLU A 110 -4.36 -11.03 23.26
C GLU A 110 -2.92 -10.50 23.23
N ALA A 111 -1.97 -11.28 22.69
CA ALA A 111 -0.58 -10.83 22.58
C ALA A 111 -0.45 -9.62 21.64
N VAL A 112 -1.22 -9.60 20.55
CA VAL A 112 -1.24 -8.46 19.61
C VAL A 112 -1.86 -7.22 20.24
N ARG A 113 -2.92 -7.36 21.04
CA ARG A 113 -3.57 -6.25 21.74
C ARG A 113 -2.60 -5.53 22.68
N GLU A 114 -1.72 -6.26 23.35
CA GLU A 114 -0.75 -5.67 24.28
C GLU A 114 0.49 -5.09 23.57
N ALA A 115 0.96 -5.74 22.49
CA ALA A 115 2.22 -5.37 21.84
C ALA A 115 2.08 -4.38 20.67
N ALA A 116 0.87 -4.20 20.11
CA ALA A 116 0.66 -3.42 18.90
C ALA A 116 -0.51 -2.43 19.00
N ILE A 117 -0.46 -1.34 18.21
CA ILE A 117 -1.61 -0.43 18.05
C ILE A 117 -2.78 -1.14 17.38
N GLY A 118 -2.52 -2.12 16.50
CA GLY A 118 -3.57 -2.93 15.88
C GLY A 118 -3.07 -3.94 14.85
N ALA A 119 -4.03 -4.52 14.14
CA ALA A 119 -3.77 -5.43 13.03
C ALA A 119 -4.69 -5.14 11.84
N SER A 120 -4.12 -5.23 10.64
CA SER A 120 -4.80 -5.11 9.36
C SER A 120 -4.85 -6.49 8.69
N ILE A 121 -6.04 -6.94 8.33
CA ILE A 121 -6.27 -8.29 7.81
C ILE A 121 -7.04 -8.27 6.48
N PHE A 122 -6.86 -9.32 5.67
CA PHE A 122 -7.74 -9.54 4.51
C PHE A 122 -9.07 -10.14 4.96
N SER A 123 -10.17 -9.64 4.40
CA SER A 123 -11.49 -10.17 4.78
C SER A 123 -11.76 -11.56 4.19
N ASP A 124 -11.34 -11.80 2.94
CA ASP A 124 -11.53 -13.08 2.24
C ASP A 124 -10.42 -13.52 1.27
N TRP A 125 -9.22 -12.93 1.37
CA TRP A 125 -8.08 -13.28 0.51
C TRP A 125 -7.04 -14.14 1.25
N TRP A 126 -7.04 -15.45 0.99
CA TRP A 126 -6.08 -16.42 1.54
C TRP A 126 -5.97 -17.68 0.65
N ASN A 127 -5.32 -18.74 1.15
CA ASN A 127 -5.12 -20.05 0.50
C ASN A 127 -4.25 -20.06 -0.78
N PHE A 128 -3.40 -19.06 -0.97
CA PHE A 128 -2.45 -19.00 -2.10
C PHE A 128 -1.03 -19.46 -1.71
N LYS A 129 -0.76 -19.67 -0.42
CA LYS A 129 0.49 -20.20 0.15
C LYS A 129 0.20 -21.03 1.40
N VAL A 130 1.14 -21.89 1.78
CA VAL A 130 1.03 -22.72 3.00
C VAL A 130 0.90 -21.86 4.28
N GLU A 131 1.52 -20.68 4.32
CA GLU A 131 1.46 -19.78 5.49
C GLU A 131 0.06 -19.19 5.75
N VAL A 132 -0.82 -19.27 4.76
CA VAL A 132 -2.17 -18.67 4.81
C VAL A 132 -3.26 -19.73 4.71
N TRP A 133 -2.90 -20.99 4.98
CA TRP A 133 -3.80 -22.13 4.85
C TRP A 133 -4.91 -22.13 5.90
N ASP A 134 -4.58 -21.77 7.13
CA ASP A 134 -5.50 -21.75 8.28
C ASP A 134 -6.27 -20.42 8.38
N ALA A 135 -6.12 -19.52 7.42
CA ALA A 135 -6.85 -18.27 7.39
C ALA A 135 -8.36 -18.54 7.24
N ILE A 136 -9.16 -17.77 7.99
CA ILE A 136 -10.62 -17.90 8.00
C ILE A 136 -11.26 -16.52 7.85
N PRO A 137 -12.44 -16.41 7.22
CA PRO A 137 -13.11 -15.12 7.06
C PRO A 137 -13.61 -14.52 8.39
N TYR A 138 -13.73 -15.36 9.41
CA TYR A 138 -14.10 -14.98 10.76
C TYR A 138 -12.96 -14.28 11.52
N ALA A 139 -11.73 -14.32 11.01
CA ALA A 139 -10.53 -13.89 11.74
C ALA A 139 -10.62 -12.42 12.18
N GLY A 140 -10.99 -11.52 11.27
CA GLY A 140 -11.16 -10.09 11.58
C GLY A 140 -12.16 -9.81 12.70
N PRO A 141 -13.41 -10.30 12.60
CA PRO A 141 -14.36 -10.23 13.71
C PRO A 141 -13.86 -10.84 15.02
N LEU A 142 -13.21 -12.00 14.98
CA LEU A 142 -12.71 -12.68 16.18
C LEU A 142 -11.65 -11.86 16.93
N GLN A 143 -10.67 -11.30 16.22
CA GLN A 143 -9.66 -10.45 16.88
C GLN A 143 -10.26 -9.11 17.38
N HIS A 144 -11.27 -8.58 16.70
CA HIS A 144 -12.00 -7.40 17.15
C HIS A 144 -12.75 -7.67 18.47
N GLU A 145 -13.38 -8.85 18.61
CA GLU A 145 -14.05 -9.28 19.85
C GLU A 145 -13.09 -9.32 21.07
N VAL A 146 -11.79 -9.59 20.85
CA VAL A 146 -10.74 -9.58 21.88
C VAL A 146 -10.26 -8.15 22.22
N GLY A 147 -10.66 -7.16 21.43
CA GLY A 147 -10.31 -5.75 21.60
C GLY A 147 -9.12 -5.29 20.76
N VAL A 148 -8.68 -6.07 19.77
CA VAL A 148 -7.65 -5.61 18.82
C VAL A 148 -8.25 -4.55 17.90
N ASN A 149 -7.59 -3.40 17.77
CA ASN A 149 -7.94 -2.40 16.76
C ASN A 149 -7.73 -3.00 15.36
N THR A 150 -8.83 -3.41 14.74
CA THR A 150 -8.83 -4.26 13.55
C THR A 150 -9.24 -3.47 12.33
N SER A 151 -8.43 -3.53 11.28
CA SER A 151 -8.72 -2.92 9.99
C SER A 151 -8.66 -3.95 8.87
N PHE A 152 -9.24 -3.61 7.72
CA PHE A 152 -9.07 -4.37 6.49
C PHE A 152 -8.23 -3.60 5.48
N ASN A 153 -7.40 -4.34 4.75
CA ASN A 153 -6.65 -3.85 3.59
C ASN A 153 -6.86 -4.79 2.40
N SER A 154 -6.53 -4.34 1.18
CA SER A 154 -6.69 -5.13 -0.05
C SER A 154 -5.37 -5.64 -0.65
N ASP A 155 -4.27 -4.93 -0.41
CA ASP A 155 -2.99 -5.13 -1.14
C ASP A 155 -3.16 -5.10 -2.67
N SER A 156 -4.16 -4.34 -3.14
CA SER A 156 -4.57 -4.26 -4.53
C SER A 156 -5.17 -2.89 -4.83
N ASP A 157 -4.62 -2.22 -5.85
CA ASP A 157 -5.09 -0.91 -6.33
C ASP A 157 -6.56 -0.95 -6.76
N GLU A 158 -7.00 -2.08 -7.31
CA GLU A 158 -8.37 -2.23 -7.80
C GLU A 158 -9.35 -2.43 -6.64
N LEU A 159 -9.02 -3.34 -5.72
CA LEU A 159 -9.89 -3.67 -4.60
C LEU A 159 -9.86 -2.58 -3.51
N ALA A 160 -8.79 -1.78 -3.43
CA ALA A 160 -8.71 -0.61 -2.54
C ALA A 160 -9.87 0.38 -2.77
N ARG A 161 -10.42 0.43 -4.00
CA ARG A 161 -11.57 1.27 -4.35
C ARG A 161 -12.91 0.70 -3.87
N ARG A 162 -12.91 -0.52 -3.33
CA ARG A 162 -14.10 -1.28 -2.89
C ARG A 162 -14.00 -1.75 -1.45
N MET A 163 -13.16 -1.10 -0.62
CA MET A 163 -12.99 -1.47 0.79
C MET A 163 -14.30 -1.44 1.60
N HIS A 164 -15.28 -0.62 1.24
CA HIS A 164 -16.61 -0.67 1.85
C HIS A 164 -17.27 -2.06 1.77
N ALA A 165 -17.07 -2.79 0.68
CA ALA A 165 -17.54 -4.16 0.52
C ALA A 165 -16.76 -5.14 1.40
N GLU A 166 -15.46 -4.88 1.62
CA GLU A 166 -14.66 -5.63 2.60
C GLU A 166 -15.21 -5.43 4.01
N GLY A 167 -15.56 -4.20 4.40
CA GLY A 167 -16.24 -3.92 5.66
C GLY A 167 -17.57 -4.69 5.79
N ALA A 168 -18.37 -4.76 4.73
CA ALA A 168 -19.63 -5.48 4.73
C ALA A 168 -19.46 -6.99 5.01
N LYS A 169 -18.35 -7.58 4.57
CA LYS A 169 -18.01 -8.97 4.87
C LYS A 169 -17.82 -9.21 6.37
N ALA A 170 -17.36 -8.23 7.16
CA ALA A 170 -17.27 -8.36 8.62
C ALA A 170 -18.65 -8.59 9.27
N VAL A 171 -19.69 -7.89 8.80
CA VAL A 171 -21.07 -8.10 9.28
C VAL A 171 -21.54 -9.53 8.96
N LYS A 172 -21.32 -9.98 7.72
CA LYS A 172 -21.69 -11.32 7.27
C LYS A 172 -20.97 -12.41 8.07
N TYR A 173 -19.64 -12.32 8.17
CA TYR A 173 -18.83 -13.37 8.77
C TYR A 173 -18.89 -13.37 10.29
N SER A 174 -19.13 -12.24 10.95
CA SER A 174 -19.41 -12.22 12.39
C SER A 174 -20.74 -12.87 12.78
N GLY A 175 -21.57 -13.30 11.82
CA GLY A 175 -22.93 -13.76 12.09
C GLY A 175 -23.82 -12.66 12.66
N GLY A 176 -23.54 -11.39 12.32
CA GLY A 176 -24.23 -10.21 12.84
C GLY A 176 -23.76 -9.71 14.21
N ARG A 177 -22.69 -10.28 14.79
CA ARG A 177 -22.10 -9.76 16.05
C ARG A 177 -21.40 -8.41 15.86
N VAL A 178 -20.83 -8.17 14.68
CA VAL A 178 -20.30 -6.86 14.29
C VAL A 178 -21.42 -6.08 13.62
N SER A 179 -21.81 -4.95 14.21
CA SER A 179 -22.85 -4.09 13.64
C SER A 179 -22.36 -3.39 12.37
N PRO A 180 -23.27 -2.90 11.50
CA PRO A 180 -22.88 -2.08 10.35
C PRO A 180 -22.00 -0.86 10.71
N GLU A 181 -22.25 -0.23 11.84
CA GLU A 181 -21.50 0.92 12.35
C GLU A 181 -20.09 0.54 12.80
N GLU A 182 -19.90 -0.65 13.37
CA GLU A 182 -18.55 -1.15 13.69
C GLU A 182 -17.82 -1.63 12.44
N ALA A 183 -18.54 -2.25 11.50
CA ALA A 183 -17.97 -2.76 10.27
C ALA A 183 -17.37 -1.66 9.38
N ILE A 184 -17.99 -0.46 9.32
CA ILE A 184 -17.42 0.64 8.56
C ILE A 184 -16.10 1.16 9.19
N LYS A 185 -15.92 1.03 10.51
CA LYS A 185 -14.68 1.44 11.20
C LYS A 185 -13.47 0.65 10.74
N PHE A 186 -13.67 -0.62 10.36
CA PHE A 186 -12.60 -1.50 9.88
C PHE A 186 -11.92 -0.95 8.61
N VAL A 187 -12.60 -0.08 7.86
CA VAL A 187 -12.10 0.52 6.62
C VAL A 187 -12.02 2.04 6.68
N THR A 188 -12.12 2.61 7.88
CA THR A 188 -12.05 4.06 8.13
C THR A 188 -11.17 4.36 9.36
N ILE A 189 -11.77 4.66 10.51
CA ILE A 189 -11.04 5.14 11.69
C ILE A 189 -10.00 4.14 12.23
N ASN A 190 -10.25 2.83 12.15
CA ASN A 190 -9.31 1.84 12.68
C ASN A 190 -7.98 1.88 11.91
N ALA A 191 -8.05 1.99 10.59
CA ALA A 191 -6.88 2.16 9.73
C ALA A 191 -6.19 3.52 9.97
N ALA A 192 -6.95 4.60 10.16
CA ALA A 192 -6.40 5.92 10.45
C ALA A 192 -5.64 5.95 11.78
N VAL A 193 -6.16 5.30 12.83
CA VAL A 193 -5.48 5.15 14.13
C VAL A 193 -4.19 4.34 13.99
N GLN A 194 -4.22 3.23 13.25
CA GLN A 194 -3.02 2.42 12.98
C GLN A 194 -1.91 3.19 12.24
N LEU A 195 -2.30 4.18 11.42
CA LEU A 195 -1.37 5.06 10.70
C LEU A 195 -0.97 6.31 11.49
N GLY A 196 -1.54 6.53 12.68
CA GLY A 196 -1.26 7.71 13.51
C GLY A 196 -1.85 9.01 12.96
N ILE A 197 -2.93 8.93 12.17
CA ILE A 197 -3.63 10.08 11.56
C ILE A 197 -5.13 10.12 11.90
N GLY A 198 -5.55 9.37 12.94
CA GLY A 198 -6.96 9.29 13.35
C GLY A 198 -7.53 10.59 13.92
N ASP A 199 -6.66 11.55 14.28
CA ASP A 199 -7.01 12.92 14.63
C ASP A 199 -7.37 13.77 13.40
N ARG A 200 -6.95 13.36 12.20
CA ARG A 200 -7.22 14.06 10.94
C ARG A 200 -8.30 13.40 10.10
N VAL A 201 -8.34 12.08 10.00
CA VAL A 201 -9.21 11.35 9.05
C VAL A 201 -9.90 10.16 9.70
N GLY A 202 -10.85 9.56 8.97
CA GLY A 202 -11.48 8.28 9.32
C GLY A 202 -12.78 8.38 10.13
N SER A 203 -13.18 9.57 10.58
CA SER A 203 -14.53 9.80 11.12
C SER A 203 -15.02 11.21 10.80
N LEU A 204 -16.34 11.42 10.86
CA LEU A 204 -16.97 12.72 10.63
C LEU A 204 -17.14 13.46 11.95
N GLU A 205 -16.10 14.17 12.34
CA GLU A 205 -16.02 14.96 13.57
C GLU A 205 -15.50 16.36 13.27
N ALA A 206 -15.93 17.36 14.05
CA ALA A 206 -15.44 18.73 13.90
C ALA A 206 -13.92 18.79 14.14
N GLY A 207 -13.20 19.44 13.22
CA GLY A 207 -11.74 19.59 13.27
C GLY A 207 -10.97 18.56 12.43
N LYS A 208 -11.64 17.54 11.88
CA LYS A 208 -11.06 16.58 10.94
C LYS A 208 -11.11 17.07 9.50
N ASP A 209 -10.28 16.50 8.65
CA ASP A 209 -10.25 16.74 7.22
C ASP A 209 -11.60 16.32 6.61
N ALA A 210 -12.13 17.14 5.70
CA ALA A 210 -13.47 16.95 5.13
C ALA A 210 -13.46 15.90 4.01
N ASP A 211 -13.09 14.67 4.39
CA ASP A 211 -13.00 13.49 3.54
C ASP A 211 -14.23 12.60 3.72
N PHE A 212 -15.14 12.64 2.75
CA PHE A 212 -16.40 11.89 2.85
C PHE A 212 -16.95 11.47 1.49
N VAL A 213 -17.85 10.49 1.52
CA VAL A 213 -18.52 9.96 0.34
C VAL A 213 -20.02 10.05 0.55
N ILE A 214 -20.71 10.62 -0.44
CA ILE A 214 -22.17 10.57 -0.51
C ILE A 214 -22.55 9.28 -1.24
N TRP A 215 -23.33 8.44 -0.57
CA TRP A 215 -23.78 7.16 -1.10
C TRP A 215 -25.27 7.21 -1.41
N SER A 216 -25.69 6.52 -2.47
CA SER A 216 -27.10 6.36 -2.85
C SER A 216 -27.92 5.53 -1.84
N GLY A 217 -27.26 4.95 -0.83
CA GLY A 217 -27.82 4.04 0.16
C GLY A 217 -26.76 3.64 1.18
N SER A 218 -26.98 2.55 1.93
CA SER A 218 -25.99 2.06 2.90
C SER A 218 -24.66 1.73 2.22
N PRO A 219 -23.52 2.24 2.71
CA PRO A 219 -22.20 1.99 2.11
C PRO A 219 -21.80 0.51 2.14
N LEU A 220 -22.39 -0.30 3.03
CA LEU A 220 -22.09 -1.74 3.12
C LEU A 220 -22.92 -2.58 2.14
N SER A 221 -23.83 -1.97 1.38
CA SER A 221 -24.61 -2.67 0.35
C SER A 221 -23.85 -2.68 -0.97
N THR A 222 -23.76 -3.84 -1.61
CA THR A 222 -23.19 -3.99 -2.96
C THR A 222 -24.05 -3.34 -4.05
N LEU A 223 -25.28 -2.94 -3.72
CA LEU A 223 -26.19 -2.22 -4.63
C LEU A 223 -25.99 -0.71 -4.58
N SER A 224 -25.34 -0.20 -3.53
CA SER A 224 -25.09 1.22 -3.35
C SER A 224 -24.00 1.72 -4.29
N ARG A 225 -24.11 2.99 -4.67
CA ARG A 225 -23.13 3.68 -5.51
C ARG A 225 -22.64 4.93 -4.79
N ALA A 226 -21.35 5.21 -4.93
CA ALA A 226 -20.83 6.52 -4.56
C ALA A 226 -21.37 7.55 -5.56
N GLU A 227 -22.16 8.50 -5.07
CA GLU A 227 -22.73 9.58 -5.87
C GLU A 227 -21.71 10.71 -6.05
N SER A 228 -20.99 11.04 -4.98
CA SER A 228 -19.88 11.99 -4.98
C SER A 228 -18.84 11.64 -3.92
N THR A 229 -17.56 11.96 -4.16
CA THR A 229 -16.48 11.86 -3.17
C THR A 229 -15.82 13.21 -2.96
N TRP A 230 -15.57 13.53 -1.69
CA TRP A 230 -15.00 14.78 -1.25
C TRP A 230 -13.69 14.49 -0.52
N ILE A 231 -12.65 15.26 -0.84
CA ILE A 231 -11.33 15.18 -0.19
C ILE A 231 -10.93 16.61 0.15
N ASP A 232 -10.53 16.85 1.41
CA ASP A 232 -10.20 18.18 1.93
C ASP A 232 -11.30 19.23 1.66
N GLY A 233 -12.57 18.80 1.60
CA GLY A 233 -13.72 19.65 1.31
C GLY A 233 -13.92 20.04 -0.15
N ALA A 234 -13.12 19.51 -1.07
CA ALA A 234 -13.29 19.66 -2.52
C ALA A 234 -13.91 18.40 -3.13
N GLU A 235 -14.82 18.57 -4.10
CA GLU A 235 -15.42 17.45 -4.82
C GLU A 235 -14.44 16.92 -5.89
N TYR A 236 -13.99 15.67 -5.73
CA TYR A 236 -13.05 15.01 -6.66
C TYR A 236 -13.75 14.08 -7.66
N PHE A 237 -14.95 13.61 -7.30
CA PHE A 237 -15.75 12.75 -8.15
C PHE A 237 -17.22 13.04 -7.91
N SER A 238 -18.00 13.03 -8.99
CA SER A 238 -19.44 12.91 -8.96
C SER A 238 -19.93 12.08 -10.16
N LEU A 239 -21.12 11.51 -10.05
CA LEU A 239 -21.75 10.80 -11.18
C LEU A 239 -21.97 11.74 -12.39
N GLU A 240 -22.11 13.04 -12.16
CA GLU A 240 -22.20 14.04 -13.22
C GLU A 240 -20.85 14.24 -13.92
N MET A 241 -19.79 14.51 -13.16
CA MET A 241 -18.42 14.64 -13.67
C MET A 241 -17.97 13.40 -14.44
N ASP A 242 -18.28 12.19 -13.92
CA ASP A 242 -17.95 10.93 -14.61
C ASP A 242 -18.66 10.82 -15.97
N ARG A 243 -19.95 11.21 -16.05
CA ARG A 243 -20.69 11.21 -17.32
C ARG A 243 -20.05 12.15 -18.34
N GLU A 244 -19.64 13.34 -17.92
CA GLU A 244 -18.95 14.31 -18.78
C GLU A 244 -17.58 13.81 -19.23
N HIS A 245 -16.79 13.28 -18.30
CA HIS A 245 -15.50 12.67 -18.58
C HIS A 245 -15.61 11.53 -19.60
N ARG A 246 -16.59 10.63 -19.43
CA ARG A 246 -16.82 9.54 -20.39
C ARG A 246 -17.20 10.05 -21.77
N ARG A 247 -18.02 11.10 -21.87
CA ARG A 247 -18.35 11.74 -23.15
C ARG A 247 -17.10 12.31 -23.82
N ARG A 248 -16.26 13.03 -23.07
CA ARG A 248 -14.99 13.60 -23.55
C ARG A 248 -14.00 12.51 -23.98
N ILE A 249 -13.84 11.45 -23.20
CA ILE A 249 -12.98 10.32 -23.53
C ILE A 249 -13.49 9.62 -24.80
N ALA A 250 -14.81 9.46 -24.95
CA ALA A 250 -15.40 8.84 -26.14
C ALA A 250 -15.26 9.71 -27.39
N SER A 251 -15.36 11.04 -27.28
CA SER A 251 -15.06 11.95 -28.41
C SER A 251 -13.59 11.91 -28.78
N GLU A 252 -12.70 11.96 -27.79
CA GLU A 252 -11.26 11.96 -28.02
C GLU A 252 -10.78 10.64 -28.60
N ARG A 253 -11.27 9.51 -28.08
CA ARG A 253 -11.00 8.19 -28.66
C ARG A 253 -11.43 8.10 -30.12
N ARG A 254 -12.58 8.66 -30.48
CA ARG A 254 -13.03 8.73 -31.88
C ARG A 254 -12.10 9.59 -32.73
N ARG A 255 -11.69 10.77 -32.24
CA ARG A 255 -10.71 11.65 -32.90
C ARG A 255 -9.40 10.91 -33.20
N LEU A 256 -8.84 10.25 -32.19
CA LEU A 256 -7.58 9.50 -32.31
C LEU A 256 -7.70 8.31 -33.28
N ILE A 257 -8.81 7.55 -33.23
CA ILE A 257 -9.04 6.45 -34.19
C ILE A 257 -9.11 6.99 -35.62
N GLN A 258 -9.80 8.12 -35.84
CA GLN A 258 -9.87 8.75 -37.16
C GLN A 258 -8.49 9.21 -37.65
N LYS A 259 -7.67 9.82 -36.77
CA LYS A 259 -6.29 10.18 -37.11
C LYS A 259 -5.44 8.97 -37.49
N ILE A 260 -5.54 7.87 -36.73
CA ILE A 260 -4.82 6.62 -37.05
C ILE A 260 -5.24 6.05 -38.42
N LEU A 261 -6.55 6.08 -38.72
CA LEU A 261 -7.08 5.61 -40.00
C LEU A 261 -6.70 6.50 -41.19
N ALA A 262 -6.46 7.80 -40.96
CA ALA A 262 -6.09 8.76 -41.99
C ALA A 262 -4.63 8.65 -42.47
N GLY A 263 -3.79 7.86 -41.78
CA GLY A 263 -2.36 7.71 -42.09
C GLY A 263 -1.47 8.81 -41.48
N PRO A 264 -0.14 8.73 -41.62
CA PRO A 264 0.77 9.72 -41.05
C PRO A 264 0.53 11.10 -41.69
N PRO A 265 0.37 12.15 -40.87
CA PRO A 265 0.13 13.50 -41.37
C PRO A 265 1.34 14.02 -42.16
N SER A 266 1.10 14.95 -43.08
CA SER A 266 2.18 15.71 -43.71
C SER A 266 2.80 16.69 -42.70
N GLU A 267 4.09 17.06 -42.84
CA GLU A 267 4.79 18.00 -41.92
C GLU A 267 4.06 19.35 -41.71
N ARG A 268 3.16 19.74 -42.62
CA ARG A 268 2.31 20.94 -42.49
C ARG A 268 1.07 20.73 -41.63
N GLU A 269 0.54 19.51 -41.59
CA GLU A 269 -0.62 19.15 -40.78
C GLU A 269 -0.20 18.95 -39.32
N GLU A 270 0.98 18.39 -39.06
CA GLU A 270 1.53 18.29 -37.69
C GLU A 270 1.67 19.65 -37.01
N LYS A 271 2.22 20.66 -37.72
CA LYS A 271 2.37 22.02 -37.16
C LYS A 271 1.04 22.71 -36.87
N LYS A 272 -0.01 22.43 -37.65
CA LYS A 272 -1.35 22.97 -37.43
C LYS A 272 -2.05 22.30 -36.25
N ASP A 273 -1.92 21.00 -36.13
CA ASP A 273 -2.48 20.23 -35.02
C ASP A 273 -1.83 20.63 -33.69
N GLU A 274 -0.51 20.85 -33.65
CA GLU A 274 0.20 21.36 -32.46
C GLU A 274 -0.24 22.78 -32.05
N GLU A 275 -0.50 23.66 -33.02
CA GLU A 275 -1.02 25.02 -32.75
C GLU A 275 -2.46 24.99 -32.22
N GLN A 276 -3.25 24.02 -32.68
CA GLN A 276 -4.65 23.86 -32.27
C GLN A 276 -4.75 23.21 -30.88
N GLU A 277 -3.92 22.20 -30.58
CA GLU A 277 -3.84 21.61 -29.23
C GLU A 277 -3.33 22.63 -28.19
N LYS A 278 -2.36 23.49 -28.54
CA LYS A 278 -1.92 24.60 -27.66
C LYS A 278 -3.01 25.64 -27.38
N LYS A 279 -3.95 25.83 -28.30
CA LYS A 279 -5.10 26.74 -28.10
C LYS A 279 -6.19 26.12 -27.23
N GLU A 280 -6.51 24.84 -27.46
CA GLU A 280 -7.48 24.11 -26.64
C GLU A 280 -6.98 23.88 -25.20
N GLU A 281 -5.66 23.69 -25.01
CA GLU A 281 -5.03 23.63 -23.68
C GLU A 281 -5.04 24.98 -22.94
N ALA A 282 -5.06 26.11 -23.66
CA ALA A 282 -5.13 27.45 -23.06
C ALA A 282 -6.55 27.85 -22.62
N GLU A 283 -7.59 27.28 -23.22
CA GLU A 283 -9.01 27.60 -22.94
C GLU A 283 -9.61 26.80 -21.77
N THR A 284 -8.97 25.71 -21.32
CA THR A 284 -9.41 24.91 -20.16
C THR A 284 -8.34 24.84 -19.07
N PRO A 285 -8.20 25.88 -18.24
CA PRO A 285 -7.20 25.89 -17.18
C PRO A 285 -7.72 25.05 -16.00
N ASP A 286 -7.25 23.80 -15.94
CA ASP A 286 -7.34 22.95 -14.74
C ASP A 286 -6.16 23.31 -13.81
N PRO A 287 -6.40 23.92 -12.64
CA PRO A 287 -5.35 24.43 -11.77
C PRO A 287 -4.43 23.33 -11.20
N ASP A 288 -4.90 22.08 -11.12
CA ASP A 288 -4.14 20.93 -10.61
C ASP A 288 -3.37 20.17 -11.73
N ARG A 289 -3.68 20.50 -12.99
CA ARG A 289 -3.06 19.91 -14.18
C ARG A 289 -1.62 20.34 -14.37
N SER A 290 -1.17 21.49 -13.85
CA SER A 290 0.22 21.94 -14.05
C SER A 290 1.23 21.04 -13.33
N LEU A 291 0.92 20.58 -12.11
CA LEU A 291 1.78 19.67 -11.35
C LEU A 291 1.68 18.26 -11.93
N ARG A 292 0.45 17.79 -12.16
CA ARG A 292 0.20 16.45 -12.72
C ARG A 292 0.75 16.29 -14.14
N ALA A 293 0.65 17.32 -14.99
CA ALA A 293 1.22 17.30 -16.33
C ALA A 293 2.76 17.38 -16.30
N ARG A 294 3.35 18.14 -15.37
CA ARG A 294 4.81 18.12 -15.15
C ARG A 294 5.27 16.74 -14.68
N MET A 295 4.56 16.12 -13.74
CA MET A 295 4.86 14.77 -13.25
C MET A 295 4.67 13.70 -14.33
N LEU A 296 3.58 13.73 -15.09
CA LEU A 296 3.32 12.80 -16.19
C LEU A 296 4.29 13.00 -17.37
N ALA A 297 4.69 14.23 -17.67
CA ALA A 297 5.71 14.51 -18.67
C ALA A 297 7.09 14.00 -18.23
N GLN A 298 7.42 14.17 -16.95
CA GLN A 298 8.65 13.67 -16.36
C GLN A 298 8.67 12.13 -16.31
N GLU A 299 7.55 11.50 -15.95
CA GLU A 299 7.38 10.04 -15.97
C GLU A 299 7.47 9.48 -17.39
N ARG A 300 6.76 10.08 -18.36
CA ARG A 300 6.82 9.67 -19.77
C ARG A 300 8.21 9.86 -20.38
N ALA A 301 8.93 10.93 -20.00
CA ALA A 301 10.32 11.13 -20.41
C ALA A 301 11.22 10.03 -19.84
N LEU A 302 11.06 9.68 -18.56
CA LEU A 302 11.81 8.61 -17.89
C LEU A 302 11.52 7.23 -18.51
N VAL A 303 10.25 6.94 -18.80
CA VAL A 303 9.83 5.68 -19.44
C VAL A 303 10.37 5.60 -20.86
N ARG A 304 10.34 6.71 -21.62
CA ARG A 304 10.89 6.78 -22.98
C ARG A 304 12.40 6.60 -22.98
N GLU A 305 13.11 7.26 -22.07
CA GLU A 305 14.56 7.12 -21.91
C GLU A 305 14.93 5.67 -21.55
N ARG A 306 14.20 5.05 -20.62
CA ARG A 306 14.37 3.62 -20.27
C ARG A 306 14.09 2.68 -21.44
N MET A 307 13.04 2.93 -22.23
CA MET A 307 12.76 2.15 -23.44
C MET A 307 13.88 2.28 -24.46
N LEU A 308 14.41 3.48 -24.66
CA LEU A 308 15.52 3.74 -25.58
C LEU A 308 16.83 3.09 -25.10
N GLU A 309 17.12 3.12 -23.79
CA GLU A 309 18.25 2.41 -23.19
C GLU A 309 18.13 0.89 -23.35
N ALA A 310 16.93 0.32 -23.13
CA ALA A 310 16.67 -1.10 -23.31
C ALA A 310 16.85 -1.53 -24.78
N LEU A 311 16.30 -0.77 -25.72
CA LEU A 311 16.45 -1.00 -27.16
C LEU A 311 17.91 -0.87 -27.62
N ASN A 312 18.64 0.15 -27.15
CA ASN A 312 20.06 0.32 -27.47
C ASN A 312 20.94 -0.77 -26.86
N ALA A 313 20.50 -1.40 -25.77
CA ALA A 313 21.14 -2.58 -25.16
C ALA A 313 20.63 -3.92 -25.72
N ASN A 314 19.81 -3.90 -26.79
CA ASN A 314 19.21 -5.08 -27.44
C ASN A 314 18.39 -5.98 -26.49
N ARG A 315 17.69 -5.37 -25.52
CA ARG A 315 16.77 -6.04 -24.56
C ARG A 315 15.31 -5.74 -24.92
N ASP A 316 14.43 -6.70 -24.69
CA ASP A 316 12.98 -6.54 -24.93
C ASP A 316 12.33 -5.72 -23.79
N PRO A 317 11.81 -4.51 -24.05
CA PRO A 317 11.24 -3.63 -23.03
C PRO A 317 9.91 -4.13 -22.44
N THR A 318 9.27 -5.12 -23.05
CA THR A 318 7.97 -5.65 -22.59
C THR A 318 8.09 -6.68 -21.47
N LEU A 319 9.31 -7.19 -21.23
CA LEU A 319 9.62 -8.11 -20.14
C LEU A 319 9.97 -7.39 -18.82
N ASP A 320 10.15 -6.07 -18.85
CA ASP A 320 10.35 -5.20 -17.68
C ASP A 320 9.02 -4.80 -17.01
N SER A 321 8.07 -5.73 -16.88
CA SER A 321 6.83 -5.49 -16.14
C SER A 321 7.08 -5.51 -14.63
N CYS A 322 6.46 -4.58 -13.90
CA CYS A 322 6.43 -4.59 -12.44
C CYS A 322 6.00 -5.97 -11.90
N GLY A 323 6.75 -6.50 -10.94
CA GLY A 323 6.40 -7.76 -10.28
C GLY A 323 5.02 -7.66 -9.61
N VAL A 324 4.34 -8.81 -9.50
CA VAL A 324 2.98 -9.03 -8.95
C VAL A 324 2.88 -8.74 -7.43
N CYS A 325 3.71 -7.85 -6.90
CA CYS A 325 3.87 -7.55 -5.47
C CYS A 325 3.83 -6.04 -5.18
N GLY A 326 3.73 -5.15 -6.18
CA GLY A 326 3.60 -3.70 -5.93
C GLY A 326 4.81 -3.02 -5.26
N CYS A 327 5.89 -3.74 -4.96
CA CYS A 327 7.13 -3.16 -4.43
C CYS A 327 7.99 -2.59 -5.56
N SER A 328 8.14 -1.27 -5.59
CA SER A 328 9.06 -0.57 -6.47
C SER A 328 10.52 -0.74 -6.00
N GLU A 329 11.16 -1.87 -6.29
CA GLU A 329 12.62 -2.00 -6.21
C GLU A 329 13.19 -2.73 -7.44
N PHE A 330 14.00 -2.02 -8.22
CA PHE A 330 14.80 -2.55 -9.32
C PHE A 330 16.02 -3.30 -8.76
N HIS A 331 16.13 -4.61 -9.02
CA HIS A 331 17.41 -5.33 -8.89
C HIS A 331 18.14 -5.34 -10.23
N PHE A 332 19.23 -4.57 -10.32
CA PHE A 332 20.20 -4.68 -11.42
C PHE A 332 21.05 -5.96 -11.24
N ILE A 333 20.84 -6.97 -12.08
CA ILE A 333 21.83 -8.04 -12.28
C ILE A 333 22.67 -7.65 -13.50
N LYS A 334 23.90 -7.18 -13.27
CA LYS A 334 24.94 -7.13 -14.29
C LYS A 334 25.43 -8.55 -14.57
N GLN A 335 25.00 -9.17 -15.66
CA GLN A 335 25.75 -10.27 -16.27
C GLN A 335 26.72 -9.71 -17.31
N THR A 336 27.97 -9.53 -16.89
CA THR A 336 29.11 -9.45 -17.81
C THR A 336 29.37 -10.84 -18.35
N PHE A 337 29.04 -11.09 -19.62
CA PHE A 337 29.58 -12.23 -20.35
C PHE A 337 30.95 -11.85 -20.90
N GLY A 338 31.98 -12.58 -20.44
CA GLY A 338 33.35 -12.53 -20.95
C GLY A 338 33.90 -13.94 -21.04
N ASN A 339 33.67 -14.58 -22.19
CA ASN A 339 34.64 -15.20 -23.10
C ASN A 339 33.91 -16.06 -24.13
#